data_AF-A0A5M3Z954-F1
#
_entry.id   AF-A0A5M3Z954-F1
#
_cell.length_a   1.000
_cell.length_b   1.000
_cell.length_c   1.000
_cell.angle_alpha   90.00
_cell.angle_beta   90.00
_cell.angle_gamma   90.00
#
_symmetry.space_group_name_H-M   'P 1'
#
loop_
_entity.id
_entity.type
_entity.pdbx_description
1 polymer ?
#
loop_
_entity_poly.entity_id
_entity_poly.type
_entity_poly.pdbx_seq_one_letter_code
_entity_poly.pdbx_strand_id
1 'polypeptide(L)'
;MAEDTSTLADACAQILPNRQRSELLDAIDTLRHFKQKGLDLPVPQIVVLGDQSSGKSSVLESLARISLPVGTGLCTRFPIELVLRNGSSDSMEMEILPSRNHEQSDMSTHELKQFRKSATNLENVDVSRWI
;
A
#
# COMPACT_ATOMS: atom_id res chain seq x y z
N MET A 1 16.70 -20.28 -21.65
CA MET A 1 16.10 -20.96 -20.48
C MET A 1 15.13 -19.97 -19.86
N ALA A 2 13.85 -20.04 -20.26
CA ALA A 2 12.77 -19.31 -19.60
C ALA A 2 12.11 -20.36 -18.69
N GLU A 3 12.26 -20.20 -17.38
CA GLU A 3 11.59 -21.06 -16.41
C GLU A 3 10.11 -20.70 -16.32
N ASP A 4 9.26 -21.72 -16.30
CA ASP A 4 7.81 -21.69 -16.37
C ASP A 4 7.18 -20.83 -15.25
N THR A 5 6.83 -19.58 -15.57
CA THR A 5 6.09 -18.68 -14.68
C THR A 5 4.63 -19.13 -14.46
N SER A 6 4.09 -19.98 -15.33
CA SER A 6 2.74 -20.56 -15.21
C SER A 6 2.61 -21.49 -14.01
N THR A 7 3.62 -22.32 -13.73
CA THR A 7 3.58 -23.32 -12.65
C THR A 7 3.49 -22.69 -11.27
N LEU A 8 4.13 -21.53 -11.06
CA LEU A 8 4.06 -20.78 -9.81
C LEU A 8 2.70 -20.10 -9.59
N ALA A 9 2.14 -19.52 -10.66
CA ALA A 9 0.80 -18.92 -10.59
C ALA A 9 -0.26 -19.97 -10.26
N ASP A 10 -0.16 -21.15 -10.87
CA ASP A 10 -1.06 -22.28 -10.63
C ASP A 10 -0.87 -22.89 -9.23
N ALA A 11 0.35 -22.94 -8.70
CA ALA A 11 0.60 -23.38 -7.33
C ALA A 11 0.00 -22.40 -6.29
N CYS A 12 0.14 -21.09 -6.50
CA CYS A 12 -0.48 -20.08 -5.64
C CYS A 12 -2.01 -20.10 -5.70
N ALA A 13 -2.59 -20.40 -6.89
CA ALA A 13 -4.03 -20.56 -7.05
C ALA A 13 -4.58 -21.79 -6.31
N GLN A 14 -3.75 -22.81 -6.08
CA GLN A 14 -4.10 -24.00 -5.30
C GLN A 14 -4.07 -23.79 -3.78
N ILE A 15 -3.38 -22.76 -3.27
CA ILE A 15 -3.34 -22.47 -1.83
C ILE A 15 -4.70 -21.94 -1.35
N LEU A 16 -5.28 -20.97 -2.07
CA LEU A 16 -6.62 -20.44 -1.84
C LEU A 16 -7.24 -19.97 -3.17
N PRO A 17 -8.48 -20.39 -3.51
CA PRO A 17 -9.25 -19.84 -4.62
C PRO A 17 -9.30 -18.31 -4.59
N ASN A 18 -9.28 -17.65 -5.77
CA ASN A 18 -9.30 -16.19 -5.89
C ASN A 18 -10.37 -15.50 -5.03
N ARG A 19 -11.58 -16.08 -4.97
CA ARG A 19 -12.69 -15.57 -4.18
C ARG A 19 -12.40 -15.56 -2.67
N GLN A 20 -11.92 -16.68 -2.14
CA GLN A 20 -11.57 -16.80 -0.73
C GLN A 20 -10.41 -15.89 -0.35
N ARG A 21 -9.47 -15.64 -1.28
CA ARG A 21 -8.40 -14.64 -1.07
C ARG A 21 -8.94 -13.22 -0.94
N SER A 22 -9.88 -12.82 -1.79
CA SER A 22 -10.49 -11.49 -1.67
C SER A 22 -11.24 -11.34 -0.35
N GLU A 23 -12.06 -12.33 0.02
CA GLU A 23 -12.85 -12.31 1.26
C GLU A 23 -11.93 -12.24 2.51
N LEU A 24 -10.79 -12.94 2.50
CA LEU A 24 -9.80 -12.86 3.57
C LEU A 24 -9.14 -11.48 3.65
N LEU A 25 -8.75 -10.90 2.52
CA LEU A 25 -8.16 -9.57 2.48
C LEU A 25 -9.16 -8.50 2.94
N ASP A 26 -10.45 -8.65 2.60
CA ASP A 26 -11.53 -7.77 3.06
C ASP A 26 -11.73 -7.86 4.58
N ALA A 27 -11.63 -9.05 5.15
CA ALA A 27 -11.63 -9.24 6.60
C ALA A 27 -10.42 -8.57 7.26
N ILE A 28 -9.22 -8.68 6.68
CA ILE A 28 -8.02 -8.01 7.18
C ILE A 28 -8.19 -6.49 7.15
N ASP A 29 -8.73 -5.92 6.07
CA ASP A 29 -8.97 -4.48 5.98
C ASP A 29 -10.02 -3.99 6.98
N THR A 30 -11.05 -4.80 7.24
CA THR A 30 -12.00 -4.54 8.32
C THR A 30 -11.30 -4.49 9.68
N LEU A 31 -10.38 -5.43 9.96
CA LEU A 31 -9.59 -5.40 11.19
C LEU A 31 -8.64 -4.19 11.25
N ARG A 32 -8.04 -3.78 10.11
CA ARG A 32 -7.21 -2.55 10.02
C ARG A 32 -8.02 -1.32 10.37
N HIS A 33 -9.24 -1.21 9.88
CA HIS A 33 -10.13 -0.08 10.20
C HIS A 33 -10.44 0.01 11.69
N PHE A 34 -10.78 -1.11 12.34
CA PHE A 34 -10.98 -1.12 13.78
C PHE A 34 -9.71 -0.80 14.55
N LYS A 35 -8.56 -1.32 14.08
CA LYS A 35 -7.25 -0.96 14.64
C LYS A 35 -7.07 0.55 14.59
N GLN A 36 -7.26 1.18 13.43
CA GLN A 36 -7.13 2.63 13.22
C GLN A 36 -8.04 3.45 14.16
N LYS A 37 -9.24 2.96 14.46
CA LYS A 37 -10.18 3.58 15.42
C LYS A 37 -9.81 3.44 16.90
N GLY A 38 -8.63 2.92 17.22
CA GLY A 38 -8.13 2.85 18.59
C GLY A 38 -8.28 1.48 19.26
N LEU A 39 -8.83 0.48 18.57
CA LEU A 39 -8.89 -0.87 19.12
C LEU A 39 -7.53 -1.55 18.96
N ASP A 40 -6.94 -2.02 20.06
CA ASP A 40 -5.65 -2.71 20.00
C ASP A 40 -5.85 -4.17 19.55
N LEU A 41 -5.77 -4.39 18.23
CA LEU A 41 -5.92 -5.70 17.61
C LEU A 41 -4.65 -6.07 16.84
N PRO A 42 -4.18 -7.32 16.97
CA PRO A 42 -3.17 -7.85 16.08
C PRO A 42 -3.77 -7.99 14.68
N VAL A 43 -3.15 -7.34 13.70
CA VAL A 43 -3.56 -7.41 12.29
C VAL A 43 -2.37 -7.88 11.47
N PRO A 44 -2.54 -8.87 10.57
CA PRO A 44 -1.47 -9.30 9.69
C PRO A 44 -0.94 -8.14 8.82
N GLN A 45 0.35 -7.86 8.94
CA GLN A 45 1.05 -6.81 8.20
C GLN A 45 2.45 -7.30 7.83
N ILE A 46 2.93 -6.89 6.66
CA ILE A 46 4.32 -7.10 6.24
C ILE A 46 5.04 -5.76 6.38
N VAL A 47 6.18 -5.76 7.06
CA VAL A 47 7.00 -4.57 7.25
C VAL A 47 8.33 -4.78 6.55
N VAL A 48 8.71 -3.85 5.68
CA VAL A 48 9.99 -3.87 4.97
C VAL A 48 11.00 -3.03 5.74
N LEU A 49 12.08 -3.66 6.20
CA LEU A 49 13.14 -3.04 6.99
C LEU A 49 14.50 -3.26 6.32
N GLY A 50 15.44 -2.33 6.52
CA GLY A 50 16.81 -2.45 6.03
C GLY A 50 17.52 -1.12 5.89
N ASP A 51 18.85 -1.15 5.72
CA ASP A 51 19.71 0.02 5.67
C ASP A 51 19.36 0.99 4.54
N GLN A 52 19.81 2.25 4.63
CA GLN A 52 19.64 3.22 3.55
C GLN A 52 20.23 2.66 2.24
N SER A 53 19.57 2.92 1.11
CA SER A 53 20.01 2.47 -0.22
C SER A 53 20.01 0.96 -0.51
N SER A 54 19.47 0.12 0.38
CA SER A 54 19.31 -1.34 0.18
C SER A 54 18.23 -1.77 -0.84
N GLY A 55 17.66 -0.83 -1.61
CA GLY A 55 16.66 -1.15 -2.64
C GLY A 55 15.22 -1.39 -2.14
N LYS A 56 14.92 -1.12 -0.87
CA LYS A 56 13.57 -1.25 -0.28
C LYS A 56 12.48 -0.56 -1.12
N SER A 57 12.71 0.70 -1.47
CA SER A 57 11.79 1.48 -2.29
C SER A 57 11.64 0.86 -3.68
N SER A 58 12.73 0.44 -4.31
CA SER A 58 12.72 -0.21 -5.63
C SER A 58 11.95 -1.52 -5.64
N VAL A 59 12.02 -2.32 -4.57
CA VAL A 59 11.19 -3.53 -4.43
C VAL A 59 9.71 -3.17 -4.32
N LEU A 60 9.37 -2.19 -3.49
CA LEU A 60 7.98 -1.73 -3.34
C LEU A 60 7.43 -1.11 -4.63
N GLU A 61 8.23 -0.33 -5.35
CA GLU A 61 7.91 0.24 -6.67
C GLU A 61 7.68 -0.85 -7.71
N SER A 62 8.51 -1.90 -7.72
CA SER A 62 8.35 -3.04 -8.62
C SER A 62 7.07 -3.83 -8.35
N LEU A 63 6.69 -3.96 -7.08
CA LEU A 63 5.43 -4.59 -6.67
C LEU A 63 4.21 -3.73 -6.99
N ALA A 64 4.29 -2.42 -6.73
CA ALA A 64 3.19 -1.48 -6.92
C ALA A 64 3.04 -1.01 -8.37
N ARG A 65 4.08 -1.21 -9.19
CA ARG A 65 4.19 -0.72 -10.58
C ARG A 65 4.00 0.80 -10.72
N ILE A 66 4.42 1.54 -9.71
CA ILE A 66 4.40 3.02 -9.66
C ILE A 66 5.73 3.51 -9.09
N SER A 67 6.08 4.76 -9.40
CA SER A 67 7.22 5.42 -8.75
C SER A 67 6.78 5.98 -7.40
N LEU A 68 7.46 5.59 -6.31
CA LEU A 68 7.14 6.08 -4.97
C LEU A 68 7.80 7.45 -4.75
N PRO A 69 7.24 8.31 -3.88
CA PRO A 69 7.83 9.60 -3.61
C PRO A 69 9.21 9.47 -2.97
N VAL A 70 10.23 9.97 -3.66
CA VAL A 70 11.61 10.09 -3.18
C VAL A 70 11.95 11.54 -2.90
N GLY A 71 12.45 11.83 -1.70
CA GLY A 71 12.95 13.17 -1.36
C GLY A 71 14.43 13.30 -1.74
N THR A 72 14.87 14.52 -2.07
CA THR A 72 16.30 14.79 -2.24
C THR A 72 17.06 14.46 -0.95
N GLY A 73 18.07 13.58 -1.05
CA GLY A 73 18.98 13.22 0.05
C GLY A 73 18.46 12.24 1.12
N LEU A 74 17.17 11.89 1.12
CA LEU A 74 16.58 10.95 2.10
C LEU A 74 15.67 9.92 1.42
N CYS A 75 15.90 8.63 1.70
CA CYS A 75 15.00 7.55 1.31
C CYS A 75 13.76 7.57 2.23
N THR A 76 12.57 7.85 1.70
CA THR A 76 11.26 7.77 2.38
C THR A 76 11.14 8.55 3.70
N ARG A 77 10.52 9.74 3.67
CA ARG A 77 10.35 10.61 4.86
C ARG A 77 9.19 10.21 5.78
N PHE A 78 8.19 9.52 5.26
CA PHE A 78 7.01 9.06 5.99
C PHE A 78 6.79 7.58 5.75
N PRO A 79 6.32 6.81 6.74
CA PRO A 79 5.88 5.43 6.51
C PRO A 79 4.84 5.39 5.38
N ILE A 80 5.04 4.47 4.43
CA ILE A 80 4.11 4.25 3.33
C ILE A 80 3.38 2.93 3.61
N GLU A 81 2.05 2.99 3.66
CA GLU A 81 1.21 1.80 3.65
C GLU A 81 0.83 1.48 2.21
N LEU A 82 1.28 0.32 1.71
CA LEU A 82 0.96 -0.16 0.37
C LEU A 82 -0.10 -1.26 0.46
N VAL A 83 -1.29 -0.99 -0.09
CA VAL A 83 -2.38 -1.95 -0.17
C VAL A 83 -2.57 -2.37 -1.63
N LEU A 84 -2.29 -3.64 -1.93
CA LEU A 84 -2.42 -4.21 -3.28
C LEU A 84 -3.64 -5.12 -3.34
N ARG A 85 -4.52 -4.88 -4.32
CA ARG A 85 -5.71 -5.69 -4.58
C ARG A 85 -5.76 -6.08 -6.05
N ASN A 86 -6.19 -7.30 -6.32
CA ASN A 86 -6.47 -7.72 -7.70
C ASN A 86 -7.81 -7.11 -8.12
N GLY A 87 -7.77 -6.17 -9.06
CA GLY A 87 -8.95 -5.60 -9.70
C GLY A 87 -9.10 -6.06 -11.15
N SER A 88 -10.26 -5.82 -11.75
CA SER A 88 -10.46 -5.96 -13.20
C SER A 88 -9.82 -4.83 -14.01
N SER A 89 -9.33 -3.79 -13.35
CA SER A 89 -8.76 -2.59 -13.95
C SER A 89 -7.62 -2.07 -13.07
N ASP A 90 -6.59 -1.54 -13.70
CA ASP A 90 -5.47 -0.91 -13.01
C ASP A 90 -5.89 0.49 -12.53
N SER A 91 -6.06 0.62 -11.22
CA SER A 91 -6.35 1.87 -10.55
C SER A 91 -5.59 1.98 -9.23
N MET A 92 -5.38 3.21 -8.78
CA MET A 92 -4.73 3.51 -7.52
C MET A 92 -5.45 4.67 -6.84
N GLU A 93 -5.53 4.60 -5.52
CA GLU A 93 -5.86 5.74 -4.67
C GLU A 93 -4.70 6.01 -3.68
N MET A 94 -4.51 7.28 -3.36
CA MET A 94 -3.56 7.76 -2.37
C MET A 94 -4.27 8.68 -1.39
N GLU A 95 -4.04 8.48 -0.10
CA GLU A 95 -4.54 9.32 0.98
C GLU A 95 -3.45 9.54 2.03
N ILE A 96 -3.59 10.63 2.81
CA ILE A 96 -2.71 10.87 3.96
C ILE A 96 -3.43 10.42 5.23
N LEU A 97 -2.82 9.47 5.94
CA LEU A 97 -3.31 8.98 7.23
C LEU A 97 -2.66 9.78 8.38
N PRO A 98 -3.38 10.71 9.02
CA PRO A 98 -2.82 11.43 10.16
C PRO A 98 -2.60 10.49 11.35
N SER A 99 -1.61 10.81 12.17
CA SER A 99 -1.38 10.09 13.43
C SER A 99 -2.59 10.27 14.36
N ARG A 100 -2.94 9.20 15.09
CA ARG A 100 -4.04 9.20 16.08
C ARG A 100 -3.87 10.28 17.15
N ASN A 101 -2.63 10.62 17.46
CA ASN A 101 -2.30 11.64 18.46
C ASN A 101 -2.71 13.06 18.03
N HIS A 102 -3.02 13.30 16.74
CA HIS A 102 -3.43 14.60 16.19
C HIS A 102 -4.93 14.67 15.84
N GLU A 103 -5.74 13.70 16.23
CA GLU A 103 -7.14 13.62 15.80
C GLU A 103 -8.10 14.62 16.46
N GLN A 104 -7.67 15.38 17.48
CA GLN A 104 -8.60 16.16 18.30
C GLN A 104 -8.39 17.68 18.35
N SER A 105 -7.32 18.27 17.79
CA SER A 105 -7.05 19.71 18.03
C SER A 105 -6.73 20.58 16.83
N ASP A 106 -6.32 20.04 15.68
CA ASP A 106 -5.65 20.86 14.67
C ASP A 106 -6.45 20.95 13.35
N MET A 107 -6.65 22.17 12.86
CA MET A 107 -7.27 22.47 11.55
C MET A 107 -6.55 21.76 10.40
N SER A 108 -5.24 21.54 10.54
CA SER A 108 -4.41 20.78 9.60
C SER A 108 -4.82 19.33 9.44
N THR A 109 -5.36 18.68 10.49
CA THR A 109 -5.77 17.27 10.41
C THR A 109 -6.98 17.12 9.49
N HIS A 110 -7.84 18.14 9.39
CA HIS A 110 -8.97 18.11 8.45
C HIS A 110 -8.49 18.19 7.00
N GLU A 111 -7.53 19.07 6.70
CA GLU A 111 -6.95 19.23 5.36
C GLU A 111 -6.23 17.95 4.91
N LEU A 112 -5.47 17.31 5.80
CA LEU A 112 -4.80 16.03 5.51
C LEU A 112 -5.80 14.91 5.21
N LYS A 113 -6.92 14.85 5.96
CA LYS A 113 -8.00 13.89 5.70
C LYS A 113 -8.74 14.13 4.38
N GLN A 114 -8.70 15.35 3.86
CA GLN A 114 -9.27 15.71 2.55
C GLN A 114 -8.32 15.41 1.40
N PHE A 115 -7.03 15.21 1.66
CA PHE A 115 -6.07 14.82 0.64
C PHE A 115 -6.41 13.41 0.15
N ARG A 116 -6.97 13.35 -1.05
CA ARG A 116 -7.15 12.11 -1.80
C ARG A 116 -6.83 12.35 -3.26
N LYS A 117 -6.04 11.46 -3.84
CA LYS A 117 -5.72 11.44 -5.28
C LYS A 117 -5.99 10.04 -5.80
N SER A 118 -6.51 9.96 -7.01
CA SER A 118 -6.72 8.69 -7.68
C SER A 118 -6.27 8.77 -9.14
N ALA A 119 -5.83 7.63 -9.65
CA ALA A 119 -5.46 7.46 -11.05
C ALA A 119 -6.03 6.16 -11.59
N THR A 120 -6.40 6.18 -12.86
CA THR A 120 -6.70 5.01 -13.68
C THR A 120 -5.64 4.93 -14.76
N ASN A 121 -5.28 3.71 -15.19
CA ASN A 121 -4.17 3.45 -16.09
C ASN A 121 -2.80 3.86 -15.47
N LEU A 122 -2.14 2.88 -14.86
CA LEU A 122 -0.93 3.10 -14.05
C LEU A 122 0.36 3.25 -14.87
N GLU A 123 0.32 3.13 -16.20
CA GLU A 123 1.51 3.02 -17.05
C GLU A 123 2.49 4.22 -16.97
N ASN A 124 2.09 5.37 -16.40
CA ASN A 124 2.98 6.52 -16.20
C ASN A 124 2.63 7.33 -14.93
N VAL A 125 2.09 6.68 -13.90
CA VAL A 125 1.73 7.38 -12.66
C VAL A 125 2.97 7.62 -11.80
N ASP A 126 3.34 8.89 -11.72
CA ASP A 126 4.38 9.39 -10.82
C ASP A 126 3.71 10.05 -9.60
N VAL A 127 3.54 9.27 -8.52
CA VAL A 127 2.88 9.78 -7.30
C VAL A 127 3.74 10.80 -6.56
N SER A 128 5.03 10.95 -6.89
CA SER A 128 5.86 11.99 -6.29
C SER A 128 5.41 13.40 -6.69
N ARG A 129 4.59 13.53 -7.74
CA ARG A 129 4.03 14.82 -8.18
C ARG A 129 2.77 15.23 -7.43
N TRP A 130 2.25 14.35 -6.57
CA TRP A 130 0.99 14.59 -5.86
C TRP A 130 1.17 15.24 -4.49
N ILE A 131 2.38 15.20 -3.96
CA ILE A 131 2.79 15.71 -2.65
C ILE A 131 3.93 16.71 -2.79
#